data_AF-A0A2M4BWW3-F1
#
_entry.id   AF-A0A2M4BWW3-F1
#
_cell.length_a   1.000
_cell.length_b   1.000
_cell.length_c   1.000
_cell.angle_alpha   90.00
_cell.angle_beta   90.00
_cell.angle_gamma   90.00
#
_symmetry.space_group_name_H-M   'P 1'
#
loop_
_entity.id
_entity.type
_entity.pdbx_description
1 polymer ?
#
loop_
_entity_poly.entity_id
_entity_poly.type
_entity_poly.pdbx_seq_one_letter_code
_entity_poly.pdbx_strand_id
1 'polypeptide(L)'
;KVRAPNDAHIALTSGPAESDPMLEVFIGGWKNTKSVIRKNRTKPDVAEVETPDILNAGEFRGFWIRWLDNVITVGHEGAAAAFLSYENPEPFPIKCVGVCTGWGAAGSWLIEPAKEESAAPTASALTGSVACWIPVAGGEIPPNAVVGGSDGEDLYIGRAHHEGALIPGKVVRSHGVCYVAWGGVENPKAEYEVLCDFGGVFVPGTGSEIPPTAVPAGETEEGEPLFIGRVNHEGTVTVGKVQPSHGVCYIPYGGQELSFAEYEIFVSP
;
A
#
# COMPACT_ATOMS: atom_id res chain seq x y z
N LYS A 1 -4.66 -17.16 11.56
CA LYS A 1 -6.14 -17.15 11.78
C LYS A 1 -6.47 -17.56 13.21
N VAL A 2 -7.56 -17.04 13.77
CA VAL A 2 -8.01 -17.33 15.14
C VAL A 2 -9.53 -17.53 15.16
N ARG A 3 -9.99 -18.50 15.94
CA ARG A 3 -11.40 -18.69 16.29
C ARG A 3 -11.52 -18.55 17.80
N ALA A 4 -12.08 -17.45 18.26
CA ALA A 4 -12.22 -17.10 19.67
C ALA A 4 -13.36 -16.09 19.83
N PRO A 5 -14.07 -16.05 20.98
CA PRO A 5 -15.12 -15.06 21.22
C PRO A 5 -14.58 -13.64 21.44
N ASN A 6 -13.34 -13.49 21.91
CA ASN A 6 -12.66 -12.23 22.20
C ASN A 6 -11.18 -12.49 22.54
N ASP A 7 -10.42 -11.40 22.70
CA ASP A 7 -9.11 -11.33 23.34
C ASP A 7 -8.06 -12.25 22.71
N ALA A 8 -7.87 -12.14 21.39
CA ALA A 8 -6.73 -12.76 20.70
C ALA A 8 -5.47 -11.91 20.96
N HIS A 9 -4.48 -12.48 21.67
CA HIS A 9 -3.28 -11.78 22.08
C HIS A 9 -2.05 -12.35 21.39
N ILE A 10 -1.27 -11.48 20.76
CA ILE A 10 -0.05 -11.80 20.03
C ILE A 10 1.10 -10.99 20.62
N ALA A 11 2.17 -11.66 21.02
CA ALA A 11 3.40 -11.05 21.52
C ALA A 11 4.51 -11.11 20.47
N LEU A 12 5.20 -9.99 20.26
CA LEU A 12 6.33 -9.83 19.34
C LEU A 12 7.59 -9.53 20.16
N THR A 13 8.57 -10.45 20.16
CA THR A 13 9.74 -10.39 21.04
C THR A 13 11.05 -10.66 20.29
N SER A 14 12.17 -10.23 20.89
CA SER A 14 13.53 -10.51 20.37
C SER A 14 14.04 -11.92 20.64
N GLY A 15 13.39 -12.64 21.56
CA GLY A 15 13.74 -14.00 21.93
C GLY A 15 12.52 -14.81 22.35
N PRO A 16 12.68 -16.13 22.57
CA PRO A 16 11.57 -17.02 22.85
C PRO A 16 10.95 -16.81 24.25
N ALA A 17 11.67 -16.13 25.14
CA ALA A 17 11.16 -15.73 26.45
C ALA A 17 10.51 -14.34 26.37
N GLU A 18 9.52 -14.12 27.22
CA GLU A 18 8.91 -12.81 27.40
C GLU A 18 9.94 -11.84 28.02
N SER A 19 10.32 -10.81 27.26
CA SER A 19 11.39 -9.86 27.63
C SER A 19 11.14 -8.49 27.01
N ASP A 20 11.57 -7.43 27.68
CA ASP A 20 11.59 -6.09 27.08
C ASP A 20 12.84 -5.91 26.18
N PRO A 21 12.74 -5.17 25.07
CA PRO A 21 11.53 -4.56 24.54
C PRO A 21 10.59 -5.59 23.87
N MET A 22 9.28 -5.40 24.05
CA MET A 22 8.21 -6.23 23.52
C MET A 22 7.05 -5.37 23.00
N LEU A 23 6.39 -5.85 21.94
CA LEU A 23 5.11 -5.33 21.48
C LEU A 23 4.05 -6.41 21.58
N GLU A 24 2.86 -6.00 22.01
CA GLU A 24 1.70 -6.85 22.21
C GLU A 24 0.57 -6.33 21.34
N VAL A 25 0.02 -7.19 20.48
CA VAL A 25 -1.16 -6.89 19.66
C VAL A 25 -2.34 -7.64 20.27
N PHE A 26 -3.37 -6.90 20.65
CA PHE A 26 -4.65 -7.45 21.08
C PHE A 26 -5.65 -7.21 19.95
N ILE A 27 -6.22 -8.28 19.41
CA ILE A 27 -7.31 -8.23 18.43
C ILE A 27 -8.60 -8.62 19.13
N GLY A 28 -9.65 -7.79 19.00
CA GLY A 28 -10.95 -8.06 19.63
C GLY A 28 -10.88 -8.15 21.16
N GLY A 29 -10.07 -7.31 21.80
CA GLY A 29 -10.03 -7.16 23.24
C GLY A 29 -11.27 -6.48 23.82
N TRP A 30 -11.36 -6.44 25.15
CA TRP A 30 -12.47 -5.84 25.90
C TRP A 30 -13.83 -6.41 25.49
N LYS A 31 -13.94 -7.74 25.42
CA LYS A 31 -15.15 -8.43 24.92
C LYS A 31 -15.41 -8.11 23.45
N ASN A 32 -14.38 -8.15 22.62
CA ASN A 32 -14.49 -8.00 21.16
C ASN A 32 -14.94 -6.61 20.70
N THR A 33 -14.58 -5.55 21.43
CA THR A 33 -14.98 -4.18 21.08
C THR A 33 -13.85 -3.37 20.46
N LYS A 34 -12.60 -3.69 20.75
CA LYS A 34 -11.45 -2.93 20.26
C LYS A 34 -10.18 -3.74 20.11
N SER A 35 -9.24 -3.20 19.35
CA SER A 35 -7.92 -3.78 19.13
C SER A 35 -6.86 -2.75 19.50
N VAL A 36 -5.79 -3.18 20.15
CA VAL A 36 -4.74 -2.27 20.64
C VAL A 36 -3.35 -2.84 20.41
N ILE A 37 -2.37 -1.94 20.30
CA ILE A 37 -0.95 -2.28 20.40
C ILE A 37 -0.46 -1.75 21.75
N ARG A 38 0.23 -2.58 22.52
CA ARG A 38 0.86 -2.22 23.80
C ARG A 38 2.36 -2.46 23.72
N LYS A 39 3.13 -1.59 24.36
CA LYS A 39 4.57 -1.73 24.51
C LYS A 39 4.92 -2.14 25.93
N ASN A 40 5.81 -3.12 26.08
CA ASN A 40 6.39 -3.55 27.36
C ASN A 40 5.38 -3.79 28.50
N ARG A 41 4.15 -4.24 28.20
CA ARG A 41 3.08 -4.45 29.20
C ARG A 41 2.71 -3.20 30.00
N THR A 42 3.04 -2.01 29.52
CA THR A 42 2.76 -0.74 30.20
C THR A 42 1.59 0.00 29.54
N LYS A 43 0.86 0.78 30.34
CA LYS A 43 -0.19 1.69 29.88
C LYS A 43 0.37 3.12 29.79
N PRO A 44 -0.14 4.00 28.91
CA PRO A 44 -1.26 3.76 27.98
C PRO A 44 -0.88 2.82 26.82
N ASP A 45 -1.89 2.25 26.16
CA ASP A 45 -1.66 1.54 24.90
C ASP A 45 -1.13 2.52 23.84
N VAL A 46 -0.24 2.06 22.97
CA VAL A 46 0.45 2.92 22.00
C VAL A 46 -0.34 3.11 20.70
N ALA A 47 -1.30 2.22 20.43
CA ALA A 47 -2.32 2.39 19.41
C ALA A 47 -3.62 1.71 19.84
N GLU A 48 -4.77 2.28 19.47
CA GLU A 48 -6.09 1.76 19.81
C GLU A 48 -7.08 2.07 18.67
N VAL A 49 -7.93 1.09 18.34
CA VAL A 49 -9.01 1.24 17.36
C VAL A 49 -10.23 0.42 17.76
N GLU A 50 -11.42 1.00 17.62
CA GLU A 50 -12.68 0.27 17.78
C GLU A 50 -12.85 -0.76 16.66
N THR A 51 -13.06 -2.01 17.06
CA THR A 51 -13.17 -3.16 16.15
C THR A 51 -14.24 -4.10 16.71
N PRO A 52 -15.50 -3.63 16.78
CA PRO A 52 -16.60 -4.42 17.31
C PRO A 52 -16.80 -5.68 16.48
N ASP A 53 -16.99 -6.81 17.17
CA ASP A 53 -17.28 -8.11 16.57
C ASP A 53 -16.22 -8.60 15.57
N ILE A 54 -14.96 -8.17 15.73
CA ILE A 54 -13.87 -8.53 14.82
C ILE A 54 -13.49 -10.01 14.92
N LEU A 55 -13.57 -10.60 16.12
CA LEU A 55 -13.41 -12.03 16.36
C LEU A 55 -14.75 -12.78 16.34
N ASN A 56 -14.69 -14.10 16.18
CA ASN A 56 -15.87 -14.95 16.18
C ASN A 56 -15.58 -16.32 16.82
N ALA A 57 -16.50 -16.81 17.65
CA ALA A 57 -16.37 -18.09 18.35
C ALA A 57 -16.68 -19.31 17.47
N GLY A 58 -17.51 -19.14 16.44
CA GLY A 58 -17.98 -20.20 15.54
C GLY A 58 -17.06 -20.45 14.34
N GLU A 59 -16.33 -19.43 13.89
CA GLU A 59 -15.51 -19.50 12.66
C GLU A 59 -14.09 -18.97 12.85
N PHE A 60 -13.17 -19.44 12.01
CA PHE A 60 -11.83 -18.86 11.94
C PHE A 60 -11.86 -17.53 11.20
N ARG A 61 -11.29 -16.50 11.82
CA ARG A 61 -11.02 -15.22 11.18
C ARG A 61 -9.54 -15.01 10.98
N GLY A 62 -9.21 -14.57 9.77
CA GLY A 62 -7.84 -14.36 9.35
C GLY A 62 -7.39 -12.94 9.58
N PHE A 63 -6.15 -12.81 10.02
CA PHE A 63 -5.48 -11.54 10.23
C PHE A 63 -4.03 -11.68 9.83
N TRP A 64 -3.45 -10.61 9.31
CA TRP A 64 -2.02 -10.47 9.15
C TRP A 64 -1.49 -9.41 10.12
N ILE A 65 -0.27 -9.62 10.58
CA ILE A 65 0.52 -8.66 11.36
C ILE A 65 1.82 -8.50 10.60
N ARG A 66 2.18 -7.26 10.25
CA ARG A 66 3.41 -6.92 9.54
C ARG A 66 4.23 -5.96 10.38
N TRP A 67 5.53 -6.19 10.43
CA TRP A 67 6.50 -5.29 11.05
C TRP A 67 7.58 -4.98 10.02
N LEU A 68 7.49 -3.78 9.43
CA LEU A 68 8.40 -3.31 8.40
C LEU A 68 8.72 -1.85 8.69
N ASP A 69 10.00 -1.46 8.54
CA ASP A 69 10.45 -0.07 8.72
C ASP A 69 9.97 0.58 10.02
N ASN A 70 10.09 -0.16 11.13
CA ASN A 70 9.68 0.24 12.48
C ASN A 70 8.16 0.42 12.67
N VAL A 71 7.34 0.18 11.64
CA VAL A 71 5.89 0.27 11.74
C VAL A 71 5.29 -1.12 11.90
N ILE A 72 4.40 -1.26 12.89
CA ILE A 72 3.64 -2.47 13.14
C ILE A 72 2.22 -2.21 12.65
N THR A 73 1.77 -3.03 11.71
CA THR A 73 0.43 -2.94 11.12
C THR A 73 -0.31 -4.25 11.27
N VAL A 74 -1.63 -4.16 11.44
CA VAL A 74 -2.54 -5.29 11.61
C VAL A 74 -3.73 -5.11 10.68
N GLY A 75 -4.06 -6.16 9.90
CA GLY A 75 -5.18 -6.13 8.97
C GLY A 75 -5.87 -7.48 8.83
N HIS A 76 -6.95 -7.51 8.05
CA HIS A 76 -7.70 -8.74 7.76
C HIS A 76 -7.01 -9.59 6.70
N GLU A 77 -7.10 -10.91 6.83
CA GLU A 77 -6.68 -11.82 5.76
C GLU A 77 -7.39 -11.45 4.44
N GLY A 78 -6.60 -11.31 3.37
CA GLY A 78 -7.08 -10.88 2.05
C GLY A 78 -7.27 -9.37 1.88
N ALA A 79 -7.25 -8.58 2.97
CA ALA A 79 -7.30 -7.12 2.89
C ALA A 79 -5.89 -6.54 2.82
N ALA A 80 -5.64 -5.60 1.92
CA ALA A 80 -4.35 -4.87 1.88
C ALA A 80 -4.25 -3.84 3.01
N ALA A 81 -5.36 -3.24 3.41
CA ALA A 81 -5.42 -2.18 4.41
C ALA A 81 -5.28 -2.72 5.85
N ALA A 82 -4.43 -2.03 6.63
CA ALA A 82 -4.38 -2.22 8.08
C ALA A 82 -5.58 -1.52 8.73
N PHE A 83 -6.19 -2.14 9.73
CA PHE A 83 -7.14 -1.45 10.61
C PHE A 83 -6.45 -0.87 11.85
N LEU A 84 -5.22 -1.28 12.14
CA LEU A 84 -4.44 -0.83 13.30
C LEU A 84 -2.97 -0.66 12.88
N SER A 85 -2.37 0.47 13.24
CA SER A 85 -1.00 0.83 12.89
C SER A 85 -0.31 1.53 14.05
N TYR A 86 0.98 1.28 14.23
CA TYR A 86 1.83 1.95 15.20
C TYR A 86 3.26 2.08 14.68
N GLU A 87 3.77 3.31 14.62
CA GLU A 87 5.18 3.58 14.38
C GLU A 87 5.96 3.43 15.70
N ASN A 88 6.89 2.49 15.76
CA ASN A 88 7.69 2.24 16.94
C ASN A 88 8.99 3.10 16.92
N PRO A 89 9.08 4.15 17.74
CA PRO A 89 10.24 5.04 17.75
C PRO A 89 11.51 4.37 18.30
N GLU A 90 11.38 3.23 18.98
CA GLU A 90 12.51 2.46 19.52
C GLU A 90 12.44 1.02 18.97
N PRO A 91 12.87 0.80 17.73
CA PRO A 91 12.77 -0.50 17.08
C PRO A 91 13.71 -1.53 17.71
N PHE A 92 13.28 -2.78 17.67
CA PHE A 92 14.04 -3.93 18.14
C PHE A 92 13.78 -5.12 17.21
N PRO A 93 14.73 -6.06 17.09
CA PRO A 93 14.57 -7.19 16.18
C PRO A 93 13.45 -8.12 16.68
N ILE A 94 12.36 -8.24 15.94
CA ILE A 94 11.30 -9.22 16.23
C ILE A 94 11.72 -10.57 15.64
N LYS A 95 11.96 -11.56 16.50
CA LYS A 95 12.42 -12.91 16.10
C LYS A 95 11.46 -14.01 16.52
N CYS A 96 10.58 -13.73 17.49
CA CYS A 96 9.65 -14.70 18.03
C CYS A 96 8.25 -14.11 18.09
N VAL A 97 7.26 -14.96 17.83
CA VAL A 97 5.84 -14.65 17.95
C VAL A 97 5.24 -15.60 18.98
N GLY A 98 4.65 -15.04 20.03
CA GLY A 98 3.81 -15.76 20.98
C GLY A 98 2.34 -15.51 20.69
N VAL A 99 1.49 -16.52 20.83
CA VAL A 99 0.04 -16.34 20.73
C VAL A 99 -0.66 -16.94 21.95
N CYS A 100 -1.68 -16.27 22.45
CA CYS A 100 -2.59 -16.81 23.44
C CYS A 100 -3.97 -16.16 23.32
N THR A 101 -4.99 -16.78 23.91
CA THR A 101 -6.24 -16.09 24.20
C THR A 101 -6.20 -15.52 25.62
N GLY A 102 -6.74 -14.31 25.79
CA GLY A 102 -6.77 -13.59 27.06
C GLY A 102 -7.78 -14.14 28.07
N TRP A 103 -7.91 -13.42 29.18
CA TRP A 103 -8.69 -13.86 30.33
C TRP A 103 -10.18 -14.01 30.01
N GLY A 104 -10.74 -15.21 30.19
CA GLY A 104 -12.14 -15.51 29.91
C GLY A 104 -12.43 -15.93 28.45
N ALA A 105 -11.41 -16.01 27.60
CA ALA A 105 -11.51 -16.52 26.25
C ALA A 105 -10.71 -17.81 26.07
N ALA A 106 -11.33 -18.81 25.44
CA ALA A 106 -10.64 -19.96 24.89
C ALA A 106 -10.79 -19.90 23.37
N GLY A 107 -9.71 -20.18 22.64
CA GLY A 107 -9.71 -20.12 21.19
C GLY A 107 -8.75 -21.10 20.55
N SER A 108 -8.96 -21.34 19.25
CA SER A 108 -8.10 -22.15 18.41
C SER A 108 -7.34 -21.26 17.44
N TRP A 109 -6.08 -21.58 17.19
CA TRP A 109 -5.20 -20.82 16.30
C TRP A 109 -4.77 -21.70 15.12
N LEU A 110 -4.79 -21.11 13.93
CA LEU A 110 -4.13 -21.66 12.74
C LEU A 110 -3.03 -20.66 12.37
N ILE A 111 -1.78 -21.04 12.61
CA ILE A 111 -0.62 -20.25 12.24
C ILE A 111 -0.09 -20.84 10.94
N GLU A 112 -0.23 -20.07 9.87
CA GLU A 112 0.37 -20.41 8.59
C GLU A 112 1.81 -19.86 8.62
N PRO A 113 2.81 -20.65 8.19
CA PRO A 113 4.14 -20.10 7.97
C PRO A 113 4.03 -18.94 6.99
N ALA A 114 4.85 -17.91 7.17
CA ALA A 114 4.97 -16.86 6.18
C ALA A 114 5.22 -17.54 4.82
N LYS A 115 4.27 -17.39 3.88
CA LYS A 115 4.56 -17.74 2.50
C LYS A 115 5.66 -16.78 2.08
N GLU A 116 6.83 -17.31 1.78
CA GLU A 116 7.75 -16.63 0.87
C GLU A 116 6.99 -16.48 -0.45
N GLU A 117 6.34 -15.33 -0.65
CA GLU A 117 5.87 -14.95 -1.97
C GLU A 117 7.11 -14.87 -2.87
N SER A 118 7.22 -15.83 -3.79
CA SER A 118 8.20 -15.78 -4.87
C SER A 118 7.92 -14.54 -5.71
N ALA A 119 8.92 -13.65 -5.77
CA ALA A 119 9.06 -12.48 -6.64
C ALA A 119 8.19 -11.25 -6.31
N ALA A 120 8.81 -10.28 -5.63
CA ALA A 120 9.06 -8.93 -6.14
C ALA A 120 10.26 -8.33 -5.37
N PRO A 121 11.15 -7.54 -6.01
CA PRO A 121 12.32 -7.00 -5.33
C PRO A 121 11.90 -6.05 -4.22
N THR A 122 12.40 -6.33 -3.02
CA THR A 122 12.23 -5.51 -1.82
C THR A 122 12.84 -4.12 -2.03
N ALA A 123 11.98 -3.09 -2.10
CA ALA A 123 12.38 -1.70 -1.98
C ALA A 123 12.87 -1.46 -0.54
N SER A 124 14.20 -1.43 -0.40
CA SER A 124 14.87 -0.92 0.79
C SER A 124 14.91 0.60 0.72
N ALA A 125 14.40 1.23 1.78
CA ALA A 125 14.64 2.60 2.22
C ALA A 125 14.29 3.73 1.23
N LEU A 126 13.35 4.58 1.61
CA LEU A 126 13.56 6.00 1.93
C LEU A 126 12.26 6.61 2.48
N THR A 127 12.43 7.48 3.46
CA THR A 127 11.42 8.29 4.15
C THR A 127 10.33 8.83 3.23
N GLY A 128 9.06 8.49 3.48
CA GLY A 128 7.92 9.06 2.77
C GLY A 128 6.60 8.41 3.20
N SER A 129 5.54 9.20 3.38
CA SER A 129 4.17 8.71 3.58
C SER A 129 3.88 7.52 2.66
N VAL A 130 3.36 6.38 3.14
CA VAL A 130 3.06 5.25 2.24
C VAL A 130 1.98 5.68 1.24
N ALA A 131 2.21 5.47 -0.06
CA ALA A 131 1.24 5.75 -1.12
C ALA A 131 -0.06 4.97 -0.91
N CYS A 132 -1.17 5.68 -0.66
CA CYS A 132 -2.50 5.10 -0.48
C CYS A 132 -3.17 4.94 -1.84
N TRP A 133 -3.31 3.69 -2.30
CA TRP A 133 -4.00 3.36 -3.56
C TRP A 133 -5.41 2.84 -3.24
N ILE A 134 -6.43 3.55 -3.72
CA ILE A 134 -7.83 3.20 -3.47
C ILE A 134 -8.45 2.61 -4.73
N PRO A 135 -8.93 1.35 -4.71
CA PRO A 135 -9.61 0.74 -5.85
C PRO A 135 -10.97 1.39 -6.06
N VAL A 136 -11.24 1.80 -7.29
CA VAL A 136 -12.46 2.48 -7.72
C VAL A 136 -12.84 2.07 -9.15
N ALA A 137 -14.01 2.50 -9.60
CA ALA A 137 -14.46 2.30 -10.97
C ALA A 137 -15.32 3.46 -11.47
N GLY A 138 -15.51 3.54 -12.78
CA GLY A 138 -16.56 4.37 -13.40
C GLY A 138 -16.43 5.87 -13.16
N GLY A 139 -15.21 6.40 -12.98
CA GLY A 139 -14.96 7.83 -12.77
C GLY A 139 -15.08 8.29 -11.33
N GLU A 140 -15.23 7.38 -10.37
CA GLU A 140 -15.14 7.72 -8.96
C GLU A 140 -13.75 8.28 -8.63
N ILE A 141 -13.74 9.43 -7.96
CA ILE A 141 -12.53 10.09 -7.46
C ILE A 141 -12.67 10.16 -5.94
N PRO A 142 -11.87 9.38 -5.18
CA PRO A 142 -11.88 9.42 -3.73
C PRO A 142 -11.48 10.80 -3.17
N PRO A 143 -11.85 11.11 -1.90
CA PRO A 143 -11.31 12.28 -1.20
C PRO A 143 -9.78 12.28 -1.21
N ASN A 144 -9.18 13.47 -1.29
CA ASN A 144 -7.73 13.67 -1.27
C ASN A 144 -6.96 12.93 -2.38
N ALA A 145 -7.61 12.64 -3.50
CA ALA A 145 -6.95 12.12 -4.70
C ALA A 145 -5.86 13.09 -5.20
N VAL A 146 -4.72 12.54 -5.59
CA VAL A 146 -3.56 13.31 -6.02
C VAL A 146 -3.73 13.72 -7.49
N VAL A 147 -3.72 15.03 -7.74
CA VAL A 147 -3.75 15.61 -9.08
C VAL A 147 -2.38 15.45 -9.73
N GLY A 148 -2.35 14.73 -10.86
CA GLY A 148 -1.14 14.48 -11.64
C GLY A 148 -0.91 15.49 -12.75
N GLY A 149 -1.97 16.15 -13.22
CA GLY A 149 -1.92 17.09 -14.32
C GLY A 149 -3.30 17.65 -14.67
N SER A 150 -3.45 18.23 -15.86
CA SER A 150 -4.70 18.81 -16.32
C SER A 150 -4.81 18.85 -17.84
N ASP A 151 -6.02 18.60 -18.33
CA ASP A 151 -6.45 18.67 -19.74
C ASP A 151 -7.88 19.23 -19.84
N GLY A 152 -8.05 20.53 -19.60
CA GLY A 152 -9.37 21.15 -19.45
C GLY A 152 -10.14 20.76 -18.18
N GLU A 153 -9.81 19.63 -17.56
CA GLU A 153 -10.16 19.20 -16.21
C GLU A 153 -8.94 18.65 -15.46
N ASP A 154 -9.05 18.46 -14.15
CA ASP A 154 -8.00 17.82 -13.35
C ASP A 154 -7.84 16.35 -13.76
N LEU A 155 -6.59 15.95 -14.01
CA LEU A 155 -6.21 14.56 -14.24
C LEU A 155 -5.61 13.99 -12.96
N TYR A 156 -6.12 12.85 -12.50
CA TYR A 156 -5.63 12.21 -11.27
C TYR A 156 -4.65 11.09 -11.58
N ILE A 157 -3.74 10.85 -10.63
CA ILE A 157 -2.80 9.74 -10.72
C ILE A 157 -3.57 8.45 -10.43
N GLY A 158 -3.61 7.56 -11.41
CA GLY A 158 -4.16 6.22 -11.25
C GLY A 158 -3.21 5.14 -11.72
N ARG A 159 -3.58 3.89 -11.46
CA ARG A 159 -2.94 2.71 -12.04
C ARG A 159 -3.98 1.63 -12.31
N ALA A 160 -3.70 0.77 -13.29
CA ALA A 160 -4.60 -0.30 -13.65
C ALA A 160 -3.86 -1.51 -14.23
N HIS A 161 -4.47 -2.69 -14.09
CA HIS A 161 -3.93 -3.91 -14.68
C HIS A 161 -4.17 -3.97 -16.20
N HIS A 162 -3.15 -4.39 -16.95
CA HIS A 162 -3.25 -4.66 -18.38
C HIS A 162 -2.18 -5.64 -18.84
N GLU A 163 -2.57 -6.71 -19.55
CA GLU A 163 -1.63 -7.72 -20.10
C GLU A 163 -0.63 -8.29 -19.08
N GLY A 164 -1.05 -8.44 -17.82
CA GLY A 164 -0.18 -8.96 -16.75
C GLY A 164 0.70 -7.92 -16.06
N ALA A 165 0.71 -6.68 -16.54
CA ALA A 165 1.37 -5.54 -15.90
C ALA A 165 0.40 -4.74 -15.03
N LEU A 166 0.93 -4.02 -14.04
CA LEU A 166 0.24 -2.96 -13.31
C LEU A 166 0.82 -1.63 -13.77
N ILE A 167 0.02 -0.79 -14.43
CA ILE A 167 0.56 0.36 -15.18
C ILE A 167 0.01 1.67 -14.63
N PRO A 168 0.86 2.64 -14.24
CA PRO A 168 0.42 3.98 -13.87
C PRO A 168 -0.05 4.77 -15.11
N GLY A 169 -1.06 5.63 -14.90
CA GLY A 169 -1.76 6.33 -15.96
C GLY A 169 -2.60 7.50 -15.46
N LYS A 170 -3.40 8.08 -16.37
CA LYS A 170 -4.23 9.26 -16.09
C LYS A 170 -5.68 8.84 -15.86
N VAL A 171 -6.28 9.30 -14.78
CA VAL A 171 -7.72 9.15 -14.54
C VAL A 171 -8.43 10.40 -15.01
N VAL A 172 -9.38 10.22 -15.93
CA VAL A 172 -10.21 11.30 -16.47
C VAL A 172 -11.61 11.10 -15.91
N ARG A 173 -12.00 11.97 -14.98
CA ARG A 173 -13.28 11.83 -14.26
C ARG A 173 -14.47 11.85 -15.22
N SER A 174 -14.48 12.78 -16.18
CA SER A 174 -15.59 12.90 -17.13
C SER A 174 -15.74 11.70 -18.08
N HIS A 175 -14.64 10.98 -18.38
CA HIS A 175 -14.65 9.79 -19.23
C HIS A 175 -14.95 8.51 -18.45
N GLY A 176 -14.78 8.53 -17.12
CA GLY A 176 -15.08 7.40 -16.25
C GLY A 176 -14.02 6.30 -16.23
N VAL A 177 -12.80 6.59 -16.70
CA VAL A 177 -11.75 5.58 -16.90
C VAL A 177 -10.36 6.08 -16.48
N CYS A 178 -9.48 5.13 -16.17
CA CYS A 178 -8.04 5.32 -16.16
C CYS A 178 -7.47 4.92 -17.53
N TYR A 179 -6.70 5.80 -18.16
CA TYR A 179 -5.97 5.49 -19.39
C TYR A 179 -4.54 5.08 -19.04
N VAL A 180 -4.11 3.93 -19.55
CA VAL A 180 -2.74 3.41 -19.39
C VAL A 180 -2.06 3.25 -20.75
N ALA A 181 -0.78 3.63 -20.82
CA ALA A 181 0.04 3.50 -22.02
C ALA A 181 0.64 2.08 -22.09
N TRP A 182 0.32 1.34 -23.14
CA TRP A 182 0.90 0.01 -23.38
C TRP A 182 0.74 -0.43 -24.83
N GLY A 183 1.78 -1.06 -25.39
CA GLY A 183 1.72 -1.68 -26.71
C GLY A 183 1.52 -0.69 -27.86
N GLY A 184 1.98 0.56 -27.72
CA GLY A 184 1.81 1.62 -28.72
C GLY A 184 0.45 2.32 -28.68
N VAL A 185 -0.44 1.95 -27.75
CA VAL A 185 -1.82 2.49 -27.68
C VAL A 185 -2.19 3.00 -26.29
N GLU A 186 -3.19 3.88 -26.26
CA GLU A 186 -3.85 4.36 -25.04
C GLU A 186 -5.02 3.43 -24.70
N ASN A 187 -4.95 2.77 -23.53
CA ASN A 187 -5.90 1.74 -23.14
C ASN A 187 -6.83 2.24 -22.02
N PRO A 188 -8.14 2.39 -22.25
CA PRO A 188 -9.09 2.76 -21.20
C PRO A 188 -9.38 1.58 -20.27
N LYS A 189 -9.39 1.85 -18.96
CA LYS A 189 -9.68 0.89 -17.89
C LYS A 189 -10.80 1.41 -17.01
N ALA A 190 -11.89 0.64 -16.92
CA ALA A 190 -13.04 0.98 -16.10
C ALA A 190 -12.84 0.68 -14.62
N GLU A 191 -11.95 -0.27 -14.30
CA GLU A 191 -11.51 -0.64 -12.95
C GLU A 191 -10.05 -0.22 -12.80
N TYR A 192 -9.75 0.55 -11.75
CA TYR A 192 -8.44 1.13 -11.53
C TYR A 192 -8.26 1.52 -10.05
N GLU A 193 -7.04 1.86 -9.66
CA GLU A 193 -6.75 2.44 -8.36
C GLU A 193 -6.36 3.90 -8.51
N VAL A 194 -6.74 4.75 -7.56
CA VAL A 194 -6.38 6.17 -7.49
C VAL A 194 -5.43 6.42 -6.33
N LEU A 195 -4.35 7.16 -6.57
CA LEU A 195 -3.44 7.58 -5.51
C LEU A 195 -4.08 8.69 -4.67
N CYS A 196 -4.12 8.50 -3.36
CA CYS A 196 -4.71 9.41 -2.40
C CYS A 196 -3.75 9.70 -1.24
N ASP A 197 -4.00 10.80 -0.52
CA ASP A 197 -3.33 11.14 0.75
C ASP A 197 -1.78 11.13 0.70
N PHE A 198 -1.21 11.40 -0.48
CA PHE A 198 0.23 11.36 -0.70
C PHE A 198 0.78 12.74 -1.08
N GLY A 199 1.65 13.29 -0.24
CA GLY A 199 2.21 14.65 -0.38
C GLY A 199 3.39 14.75 -1.35
N GLY A 200 3.40 13.95 -2.42
CA GLY A 200 4.53 13.89 -3.36
C GLY A 200 4.64 15.12 -4.25
N VAL A 201 5.82 15.26 -4.86
CA VAL A 201 6.12 16.35 -5.80
C VAL A 201 6.69 15.79 -7.09
N PHE A 202 6.46 16.50 -8.19
CA PHE A 202 7.07 16.21 -9.47
C PHE A 202 8.40 16.97 -9.58
N VAL A 203 9.47 16.24 -9.90
CA VAL A 203 10.81 16.81 -10.12
C VAL A 203 11.30 16.46 -11.52
N PRO A 204 12.14 17.28 -12.17
CA PRO A 204 12.68 16.96 -13.49
C PRO A 204 13.42 15.61 -13.50
N GLY A 205 13.18 14.82 -14.54
CA GLY A 205 13.83 13.54 -14.79
C GLY A 205 14.19 13.39 -16.27
N THR A 206 15.22 12.58 -16.56
CA THR A 206 15.64 12.31 -17.94
C THR A 206 16.21 10.91 -18.07
N GLY A 207 15.97 10.28 -19.22
CA GLY A 207 16.55 8.99 -19.55
C GLY A 207 16.15 7.89 -18.56
N SER A 208 17.13 7.11 -18.12
CA SER A 208 16.96 6.02 -17.15
C SER A 208 17.27 6.42 -15.70
N GLU A 209 17.50 7.71 -15.42
CA GLU A 209 17.85 8.18 -14.08
C GLU A 209 16.59 8.26 -13.21
N ILE A 210 16.47 7.33 -12.26
CA ILE A 210 15.38 7.28 -11.30
C ILE A 210 15.86 7.78 -9.94
N PRO A 211 15.31 8.88 -9.41
CA PRO A 211 15.63 9.34 -8.07
C PRO A 211 15.35 8.24 -7.03
N PRO A 212 16.19 8.09 -5.98
CA PRO A 212 15.95 7.12 -4.91
C PRO A 212 14.61 7.33 -4.17
N THR A 213 14.07 8.55 -4.20
CA THR A 213 12.77 8.91 -3.61
C THR A 213 11.59 8.74 -4.58
N ALA A 214 11.82 8.26 -5.81
CA ALA A 214 10.74 7.98 -6.75
C ALA A 214 9.86 6.84 -6.22
N VAL A 215 8.55 7.02 -6.32
CA VAL A 215 7.57 6.08 -5.77
C VAL A 215 7.23 5.04 -6.84
N PRO A 216 7.53 3.74 -6.63
CA PRO A 216 7.05 2.69 -7.52
C PRO A 216 5.53 2.68 -7.51
N ALA A 217 4.93 2.70 -8.70
CA ALA A 217 3.48 2.80 -8.88
C ALA A 217 2.89 1.68 -9.74
N GLY A 218 3.74 0.77 -10.21
CA GLY A 218 3.36 -0.34 -11.03
C GLY A 218 4.55 -1.24 -11.34
N GLU A 219 4.32 -2.26 -12.14
CA GLU A 219 5.33 -3.19 -12.61
C GLU A 219 4.96 -3.75 -13.99
N THR A 220 5.96 -4.06 -14.80
CA THR A 220 5.78 -4.78 -16.07
C THR A 220 5.41 -6.24 -15.83
N GLU A 221 5.02 -6.94 -16.89
CA GLU A 221 4.78 -8.39 -16.87
C GLU A 221 6.01 -9.22 -16.44
N GLU A 222 7.22 -8.65 -16.50
CA GLU A 222 8.48 -9.26 -16.07
C GLU A 222 8.90 -8.83 -14.65
N GLY A 223 8.10 -7.99 -13.98
CA GLY A 223 8.39 -7.48 -12.64
C GLY A 223 9.34 -6.28 -12.62
N GLU A 224 9.57 -5.60 -13.75
CA GLU A 224 10.31 -4.34 -13.75
C GLU A 224 9.45 -3.24 -13.11
N PRO A 225 9.95 -2.51 -12.09
CA PRO A 225 9.19 -1.44 -11.46
C PRO A 225 8.93 -0.28 -12.43
N LEU A 226 7.69 0.21 -12.43
CA LEU A 226 7.25 1.39 -13.17
C LEU A 226 6.98 2.54 -12.20
N PHE A 227 7.32 3.75 -12.61
CA PHE A 227 7.17 4.97 -11.81
C PHE A 227 6.17 5.93 -12.45
N ILE A 228 5.65 6.86 -11.66
CA ILE A 228 4.74 7.91 -12.18
C ILE A 228 5.60 9.00 -12.81
N GLY A 229 5.42 9.21 -14.10
CA GLY A 229 5.95 10.36 -14.82
C GLY A 229 4.83 11.26 -15.28
N ARG A 230 5.16 12.52 -15.60
CA ARG A 230 4.28 13.41 -16.37
C ARG A 230 5.07 14.20 -17.40
N VAL A 231 4.36 14.63 -18.44
CA VAL A 231 4.92 15.41 -19.55
C VAL A 231 3.97 16.56 -19.87
N ASN A 232 4.53 17.71 -20.25
CA ASN A 232 3.78 18.76 -20.92
C ASN A 232 3.75 18.48 -22.42
N HIS A 233 2.58 18.16 -22.96
CA HIS A 233 2.39 17.82 -24.36
C HIS A 233 1.14 18.51 -24.90
N GLU A 234 1.28 19.25 -26.01
CA GLU A 234 0.18 19.96 -26.67
C GLU A 234 -0.67 20.86 -25.73
N GLY A 235 -0.02 21.48 -24.74
CA GLY A 235 -0.68 22.37 -23.77
C GLY A 235 -1.36 21.64 -22.62
N THR A 236 -1.26 20.32 -22.58
CA THR A 236 -1.75 19.44 -21.51
C THR A 236 -0.60 19.02 -20.61
N VAL A 237 -0.85 18.89 -19.31
CA VAL A 237 0.06 18.18 -18.40
C VAL A 237 -0.56 16.82 -18.11
N THR A 238 0.07 15.73 -18.56
CA THR A 238 -0.52 14.39 -18.41
C THR A 238 0.45 13.40 -17.80
N VAL A 239 -0.08 12.52 -16.95
CA VAL A 239 0.66 11.46 -16.28
C VAL A 239 0.71 10.17 -17.10
N GLY A 240 1.72 9.37 -16.85
CA GLY A 240 1.95 8.07 -17.47
C GLY A 240 3.00 7.24 -16.73
N LYS A 241 3.64 6.31 -17.43
CA LYS A 241 4.64 5.39 -16.86
C LYS A 241 6.05 5.81 -17.23
N VAL A 242 6.95 5.91 -16.27
CA VAL A 242 8.39 5.90 -16.52
C VAL A 242 8.86 4.46 -16.45
N GLN A 243 9.51 4.00 -17.52
CA GLN A 243 10.08 2.66 -17.60
C GLN A 243 11.60 2.76 -17.65
N PRO A 244 12.30 2.44 -16.55
CA PRO A 244 13.75 2.66 -16.42
C PRO A 244 14.58 1.99 -17.52
N SER A 245 14.26 0.74 -17.88
CA SER A 245 14.95 -0.04 -18.91
C SER A 245 14.87 0.57 -20.31
N HIS A 246 13.79 1.31 -20.60
CA HIS A 246 13.59 2.02 -21.86
C HIS A 246 14.12 3.46 -21.82
N GLY A 247 14.31 4.02 -20.62
CA GLY A 247 14.84 5.36 -20.42
C GLY A 247 13.89 6.48 -20.88
N VAL A 248 12.58 6.24 -20.80
CA VAL A 248 11.55 7.20 -21.24
C VAL A 248 10.32 7.18 -20.33
N CYS A 249 9.58 8.29 -20.36
CA CYS A 249 8.21 8.37 -19.88
C CYS A 249 7.24 8.13 -21.05
N TYR A 250 6.33 7.18 -20.89
CA TYR A 250 5.24 6.91 -21.81
C TYR A 250 3.94 7.52 -21.29
N ILE A 251 3.30 8.38 -22.07
CA ILE A 251 1.99 8.93 -21.76
C ILE A 251 0.93 8.35 -22.70
N PRO A 252 -0.28 8.06 -22.19
CA PRO A 252 -1.44 7.79 -23.03
C PRO A 252 -2.01 9.13 -23.52
N TYR A 253 -2.04 9.36 -24.84
CA TYR A 253 -2.58 10.58 -25.41
C TYR A 253 -3.10 10.37 -26.84
N GLY A 254 -4.30 10.87 -27.14
CA GLY A 254 -4.88 10.83 -28.49
C GLY A 254 -5.04 9.41 -29.06
N GLY A 255 -5.31 8.41 -28.22
CA GLY A 255 -5.42 7.01 -28.63
C GLY A 255 -4.07 6.27 -28.75
N GLN A 256 -2.95 6.94 -28.51
CA GLN A 256 -1.60 6.39 -28.69
C GLN A 256 -0.79 6.38 -27.38
N GLU A 257 0.21 5.51 -27.33
CA GLU A 257 1.30 5.58 -26.35
C GLU A 257 2.44 6.42 -26.96
N LEU A 258 2.75 7.55 -26.33
CA LEU A 258 3.81 8.47 -26.78
C LEU A 258 4.98 8.46 -25.80
N SER A 259 6.21 8.37 -26.31
CA SER A 259 7.44 8.28 -25.50
C SER A 259 8.22 9.60 -25.43
N PHE A 260 8.69 9.96 -24.24
CA PHE A 260 9.45 11.19 -23.99
C PHE A 260 10.70 10.91 -23.14
N ALA A 261 11.86 11.40 -23.59
CA ALA A 261 13.13 11.29 -22.86
C ALA A 261 13.30 12.35 -21.76
N GLU A 262 12.53 13.44 -21.84
CA GLU A 262 12.45 14.49 -20.82
C GLU A 262 11.05 14.47 -20.21
N TYR A 263 10.99 14.41 -18.88
CA TYR A 263 9.74 14.29 -18.14
C TYR A 263 9.92 14.86 -16.73
N GLU A 264 8.84 14.92 -15.95
CA GLU A 264 8.94 15.05 -14.50
C GLU A 264 8.54 13.72 -13.85
N ILE A 265 9.26 13.30 -12.82
CA ILE A 265 9.01 12.07 -12.06
C ILE A 265 8.45 12.40 -10.69
N PHE A 266 7.46 11.62 -10.25
CA PHE A 266 6.83 11.79 -8.96
C PHE A 266 7.68 11.15 -7.86
N VAL A 267 8.04 11.96 -6.86
CA VAL A 267 8.87 11.54 -5.73
C VAL A 267 8.14 11.77 -4.41
N SER A 268 8.52 10.99 -3.39
CA SER A 268 8.08 11.23 -2.02
C SER A 268 8.56 12.59 -1.51
N PRO A 269 7.79 13.24 -0.61
CA PRO A 269 8.20 14.49 0.02
C PRO A 269 9.46 14.37 0.88
#